data_AF-A0A0S6VW03-F1
#
_entry.id   AF-A0A0S6VW03-F1
#
_cell.length_a   1.000
_cell.length_b   1.000
_cell.length_c   1.000
_cell.angle_alpha   90.00
_cell.angle_beta   90.00
_cell.angle_gamma   90.00
#
_symmetry.space_group_name_H-M   'P 1'
#
loop_
_entity.id
_entity.type
_entity.pdbx_description
1 polymer ?
#
loop_
_entity_poly.entity_id
_entity_poly.type
_entity_poly.pdbx_seq_one_letter_code
_entity_poly.pdbx_strand_id
1 'polypeptide(L)'
;MKPVFLRASLAILIIASYAASAATPKWYEYYRLSKTYVEAQQWDVAIELLKKAIAERPQSSRKVRVGFLRWTSYYPYLDLGMAYLALGKFDEAQSYCSQAQSEGITPLERVNDCLVQIDSSSLKSEHVRSLSPYPPEIPEFPWPPPKASAQATVPTNLLVRSGRPTLLKDVAKRLEDGLLYAGYEENSYFYIPRGFALVTRVEQFYPDGRSKEGAKRWADTLPPQTSFSLASYLKALFTAEKGYYRIIVFLVTSVPVRQSSQEISRDDANAWLNRGANMLPPSIGSLQFSKDHTCVALVYEFEQMSRDHEPAFKSPSLILGRMHLQQSRIWEGLERLARQG
;
A
#
# COMPACT_ATOMS: atom_id res chain seq x y z
N MET A 1 34.21 13.81 -80.72
CA MET A 1 34.92 14.18 -79.48
C MET A 1 34.00 15.03 -78.62
N LYS A 2 34.13 14.94 -77.29
CA LYS A 2 33.62 15.91 -76.29
C LYS A 2 34.48 17.21 -76.32
N PRO A 3 34.18 18.32 -75.60
CA PRO A 3 32.97 18.72 -74.85
C PRO A 3 32.58 20.24 -75.03
N VAL A 4 31.61 20.74 -74.21
CA VAL A 4 31.35 22.15 -73.76
C VAL A 4 31.17 23.27 -74.82
N PHE A 5 30.45 24.37 -74.62
CA PHE A 5 29.63 24.93 -73.51
C PHE A 5 28.17 25.14 -74.02
N LEU A 6 27.19 25.84 -73.41
CA LEU A 6 27.16 26.75 -72.24
C LEU A 6 25.86 26.61 -71.41
N ARG A 7 25.10 27.70 -71.20
CA ARG A 7 23.91 27.83 -70.33
C ARG A 7 23.00 28.95 -70.85
N ALA A 8 21.68 28.80 -70.68
CA ALA A 8 20.76 29.92 -70.44
C ALA A 8 19.89 29.55 -69.24
N SER A 9 19.78 30.46 -68.26
CA SER A 9 19.33 30.14 -66.91
C SER A 9 17.83 30.39 -66.73
N LEU A 10 17.10 29.41 -66.20
CA LEU A 10 15.77 29.64 -65.62
C LEU A 10 15.90 29.64 -64.09
N ALA A 11 15.70 30.80 -63.48
CA ALA A 11 15.76 30.95 -62.03
C ALA A 11 14.50 30.37 -61.37
N ILE A 12 14.57 29.13 -60.90
CA ILE A 12 13.54 28.56 -60.03
C ILE A 12 13.73 29.17 -58.64
N LEU A 13 12.74 29.94 -58.18
CA LEU A 13 12.64 30.36 -56.79
C LEU A 13 12.54 29.12 -55.91
N ILE A 14 13.61 28.77 -55.21
CA ILE A 14 13.54 27.86 -54.07
C ILE A 14 12.89 28.65 -52.95
N ILE A 15 11.55 28.58 -52.85
CA ILE A 15 10.85 28.95 -51.63
C ILE A 15 11.29 27.94 -50.58
N ALA A 16 12.26 28.32 -49.76
CA ALA A 16 12.67 27.56 -48.60
C ALA A 16 11.46 27.48 -47.65
N SER A 17 10.70 26.38 -47.74
CA SER A 17 9.66 26.06 -46.79
C SER A 17 10.30 25.73 -45.46
N TYR A 18 10.58 26.78 -44.68
CA TYR A 18 10.79 26.68 -43.23
C TYR A 18 9.51 26.13 -42.62
N ALA A 19 9.37 24.80 -42.65
CA ALA A 19 8.44 24.08 -41.82
C ALA A 19 8.90 24.26 -40.38
N ALA A 20 8.44 25.36 -39.76
CA ALA A 20 8.68 25.64 -38.37
C ALA A 20 8.17 24.44 -37.55
N SER A 21 9.11 23.64 -37.05
CA SER A 21 8.80 22.50 -36.18
C SER A 21 8.26 23.05 -34.87
N ALA A 22 6.95 23.26 -34.82
CA ALA A 22 6.24 23.67 -33.62
C ALA A 22 6.41 22.56 -32.58
N ALA A 23 7.41 22.75 -31.70
CA ALA A 23 7.75 21.82 -30.64
C ALA A 23 6.51 21.52 -29.79
N THR A 24 6.30 20.25 -29.47
CA THR A 24 5.18 19.83 -28.64
C THR A 24 5.34 20.41 -27.22
N PRO A 25 4.28 20.99 -26.64
CA PRO A 25 4.35 21.49 -25.26
C PRO A 25 4.70 20.37 -24.27
N LYS A 26 5.52 20.66 -23.26
CA LYS A 26 5.96 19.65 -22.26
C LYS A 26 4.79 18.94 -21.57
N TRP A 27 3.76 19.69 -21.16
CA TRP A 27 2.54 19.13 -20.57
C TRP A 27 1.87 18.08 -21.48
N TYR A 28 1.94 18.26 -22.81
CA TYR A 28 1.33 17.33 -23.76
C TYR A 28 2.14 16.04 -23.90
N GLU A 29 3.47 16.09 -23.82
CA GLU A 29 4.27 14.86 -23.80
C GLU A 29 4.03 14.05 -22.53
N TYR A 30 3.96 14.70 -21.36
CA TYR A 30 3.58 14.03 -20.11
C TYR A 30 2.16 13.44 -20.18
N TYR A 31 1.19 14.20 -20.68
CA TYR A 31 -0.19 13.72 -20.84
C TYR A 31 -0.30 12.58 -21.85
N ARG A 32 0.38 12.66 -23.00
CA ARG A 32 0.39 11.60 -24.01
C ARG A 32 1.02 10.32 -23.49
N LEU A 33 2.16 10.42 -22.79
CA LEU A 33 2.82 9.26 -22.18
C LEU A 33 1.96 8.61 -21.10
N SER A 34 1.25 9.40 -20.27
CA SER A 34 0.39 8.84 -19.23
C SER A 34 -0.73 7.99 -19.79
N LYS A 35 -1.31 8.34 -20.95
CA LYS A 35 -2.30 7.48 -21.65
C LYS A 35 -1.69 6.13 -22.06
N THR A 36 -0.46 6.09 -22.55
CA THR A 36 0.24 4.82 -22.86
C THR A 36 0.49 3.97 -21.61
N TYR A 37 0.83 4.58 -20.47
CA TYR A 37 0.99 3.85 -19.21
C TYR A 37 -0.34 3.41 -18.59
N VAL A 38 -1.44 4.14 -18.81
CA VAL A 38 -2.81 3.70 -18.50
C VAL A 38 -3.19 2.45 -19.30
N GLU A 39 -2.94 2.45 -20.62
CA GLU A 39 -3.18 1.27 -21.48
C GLU A 39 -2.34 0.05 -21.04
N ALA A 40 -1.11 0.28 -20.58
CA ALA A 40 -0.23 -0.74 -20.02
C ALA A 40 -0.55 -1.14 -18.56
N GLN A 41 -1.61 -0.59 -17.95
CA GLN A 41 -1.99 -0.79 -16.54
C GLN A 41 -0.90 -0.42 -15.51
N GLN A 42 0.03 0.47 -15.88
CA GLN A 42 1.10 0.98 -15.02
C GLN A 42 0.66 2.29 -14.36
N TRP A 43 -0.34 2.17 -13.48
CA TRP A 43 -1.08 3.30 -12.90
C TRP A 43 -0.20 4.28 -12.12
N ASP A 44 0.76 3.80 -11.33
CA ASP A 44 1.68 4.66 -10.56
C ASP A 44 2.50 5.59 -11.48
N VAL A 45 3.00 5.06 -12.60
CA VAL A 45 3.77 5.84 -13.60
C VAL A 45 2.85 6.83 -14.33
N ALA A 46 1.62 6.42 -14.66
CA ALA A 46 0.63 7.29 -15.27
C ALA A 46 0.23 8.46 -14.36
N ILE A 47 0.05 8.21 -13.05
CA ILE A 47 -0.26 9.22 -12.03
C ILE A 47 0.85 10.28 -11.97
N GLU A 48 2.12 9.87 -11.89
CA GLU A 48 3.25 10.81 -11.84
C GLU A 48 3.39 11.64 -13.12
N LEU A 49 3.09 11.06 -14.28
CA LEU A 49 3.05 11.80 -15.54
C LEU A 49 1.84 12.76 -15.62
N LEU A 50 0.67 12.38 -15.09
CA LEU A 50 -0.51 13.25 -15.02
C LEU A 50 -0.26 14.43 -14.08
N LYS A 51 0.34 14.21 -12.90
CA LYS A 51 0.77 15.30 -11.99
C LYS A 51 1.73 16.28 -12.68
N LYS A 52 2.72 15.78 -13.43
CA LYS A 52 3.64 16.62 -14.22
C LYS A 52 2.94 17.40 -15.33
N ALA A 53 1.94 16.80 -15.99
CA ALA A 53 1.11 17.51 -16.97
C ALA A 53 0.29 18.63 -16.32
N ILE A 54 -0.33 18.36 -15.16
CA ILE A 54 -1.11 19.34 -14.38
C ILE A 54 -0.23 20.50 -13.89
N ALA A 55 0.97 20.21 -13.38
CA ALA A 55 1.90 21.23 -12.90
C ALA A 55 2.34 22.21 -14.00
N GLU A 56 2.53 21.71 -15.23
CA GLU A 56 2.86 22.54 -16.40
C GLU A 56 1.61 23.20 -17.04
N ARG A 57 0.44 22.57 -16.91
CA ARG A 57 -0.84 23.08 -17.42
C ARG A 57 -2.01 22.58 -16.55
N PRO A 58 -2.49 23.38 -15.58
CA PRO A 58 -3.57 22.97 -14.70
C PRO A 58 -4.97 23.14 -15.31
N GLN A 59 -5.14 23.86 -16.42
CA GLN A 59 -6.47 24.07 -17.03
C GLN A 59 -6.85 22.97 -18.03
N SER A 60 -7.88 22.20 -17.68
CA SER A 60 -8.60 21.29 -18.58
C SER A 60 -9.13 21.99 -19.83
N SER A 61 -9.33 21.24 -20.92
CA SER A 61 -9.88 21.78 -22.16
C SER A 61 -10.52 20.70 -23.03
N ARG A 62 -11.72 20.97 -23.55
CA ARG A 62 -12.37 20.12 -24.57
C ARG A 62 -11.55 20.02 -25.85
N LYS A 63 -10.81 21.08 -26.21
CA LYS A 63 -10.00 21.16 -27.43
C LYS A 63 -8.84 22.15 -27.28
N VAL A 64 -7.63 21.64 -27.13
CA VAL A 64 -6.38 22.40 -26.99
C VAL A 64 -5.40 22.07 -28.11
N ARG A 65 -4.70 23.09 -28.62
CA ARG A 65 -3.68 22.96 -29.69
C ARG A 65 -2.36 22.47 -29.10
N VAL A 66 -1.77 21.45 -29.73
CA VAL A 66 -0.53 20.79 -29.26
C VAL A 66 0.59 20.77 -30.31
N GLY A 67 0.34 21.35 -31.49
CA GLY A 67 1.34 21.54 -32.52
C GLY A 67 0.78 22.24 -33.76
N PHE A 68 1.49 22.13 -34.88
CA PHE A 68 0.95 22.50 -36.19
C PHE A 68 -0.18 21.54 -36.55
N LEU A 69 -1.39 22.08 -36.81
CA LEU A 69 -2.64 21.38 -37.12
C LEU A 69 -3.13 20.30 -36.12
N ARG A 70 -2.38 20.02 -35.04
CA ARG A 70 -2.73 19.00 -34.03
C ARG A 70 -3.50 19.59 -32.85
N TRP A 71 -4.59 18.92 -32.51
CA TRP A 71 -5.49 19.25 -31.40
C TRP A 71 -5.77 17.99 -30.57
N THR A 72 -5.98 18.14 -29.27
CA THR A 72 -6.42 17.06 -28.37
C THR A 72 -7.47 17.59 -27.40
N SER A 73 -8.28 16.71 -26.84
CA SER A 73 -8.92 16.99 -25.54
C SER A 73 -7.90 16.77 -24.42
N TYR A 74 -8.10 17.45 -23.29
CA TYR A 74 -7.22 17.40 -22.12
C TYR A 74 -8.08 17.46 -20.86
N TYR A 75 -8.24 16.32 -20.20
CA TYR A 75 -9.04 16.16 -18.98
C TYR A 75 -8.19 15.51 -17.86
N PRO A 76 -7.09 16.17 -17.44
CA PRO A 76 -6.08 15.54 -16.60
C PRO A 76 -6.62 15.10 -15.24
N TYR A 77 -7.53 15.86 -14.61
CA TYR A 77 -8.09 15.49 -13.31
C TYR A 77 -8.99 14.26 -13.39
N LEU A 78 -9.82 14.12 -14.43
CA LEU A 78 -10.61 12.90 -14.62
C LEU A 78 -9.69 11.70 -14.87
N ASP A 79 -8.71 11.85 -15.76
CA ASP A 79 -7.79 10.75 -16.06
C ASP A 79 -6.92 10.38 -14.83
N LEU A 80 -6.63 11.34 -13.94
CA LEU A 80 -5.95 11.14 -12.66
C LEU A 80 -6.85 10.44 -11.65
N GLY A 81 -8.10 10.87 -11.50
CA GLY A 81 -9.10 10.22 -10.63
C GLY A 81 -9.38 8.77 -11.05
N MET A 82 -9.47 8.51 -12.35
CA MET A 82 -9.57 7.15 -12.90
C MET A 82 -8.34 6.29 -12.62
N ALA A 83 -7.13 6.87 -12.64
CA ALA A 83 -5.91 6.13 -12.30
C ALA A 83 -5.80 5.82 -10.79
N TYR A 84 -6.23 6.74 -9.92
CA TYR A 84 -6.38 6.48 -8.48
C TYR A 84 -7.46 5.42 -8.19
N LEU A 85 -8.60 5.48 -8.89
CA LEU A 85 -9.67 4.48 -8.81
C LEU A 85 -9.17 3.07 -9.18
N ALA A 86 -8.35 2.96 -10.24
CA ALA A 86 -7.74 1.69 -10.66
C ALA A 86 -6.77 1.10 -9.60
N LEU A 87 -6.22 1.93 -8.73
CA LEU A 87 -5.40 1.52 -7.57
C LEU A 87 -6.21 1.30 -6.28
N GLY A 88 -7.54 1.49 -6.31
CA GLY A 88 -8.40 1.40 -5.12
C GLY A 88 -8.25 2.58 -4.15
N LYS A 89 -7.66 3.69 -4.60
CA LYS A 89 -7.43 4.91 -3.82
C LYS A 89 -8.65 5.84 -3.94
N PHE A 90 -9.72 5.46 -3.24
CA PHE A 90 -11.05 6.03 -3.42
C PHE A 90 -11.15 7.51 -3.02
N ASP A 91 -10.44 7.95 -1.98
CA ASP A 91 -10.47 9.35 -1.52
C ASP A 91 -9.82 10.29 -2.55
N GLU A 92 -8.63 9.93 -3.06
CA GLU A 92 -8.00 10.68 -4.14
C GLU A 92 -8.81 10.62 -5.44
N ALA A 93 -9.37 9.45 -5.77
CA ALA A 93 -10.25 9.29 -6.92
C ALA A 93 -11.49 10.19 -6.84
N GLN A 94 -12.14 10.24 -5.67
CA GLN A 94 -13.31 11.09 -5.42
C GLN A 94 -12.94 12.57 -5.50
N SER A 95 -11.80 12.97 -4.90
CA SER A 95 -11.30 14.34 -4.98
C SER A 95 -11.09 14.80 -6.43
N TYR A 96 -10.36 14.01 -7.22
CA TYR A 96 -10.04 14.39 -8.61
C TYR A 96 -11.22 14.24 -9.59
N CYS A 97 -12.11 13.26 -9.40
CA CYS A 97 -13.32 13.16 -10.22
C CYS A 97 -14.37 14.24 -9.86
N SER A 98 -14.48 14.64 -8.59
CA SER A 98 -15.30 15.79 -8.17
C SER A 98 -14.71 17.12 -8.67
N GLN A 99 -13.38 17.25 -8.71
CA GLN A 99 -12.72 18.38 -9.36
C GLN A 99 -13.02 18.41 -10.87
N ALA A 100 -12.92 17.28 -11.57
CA ALA A 100 -13.25 17.20 -12.99
C ALA A 100 -14.74 17.50 -13.28
N GLN A 101 -15.63 17.24 -12.31
CA GLN A 101 -17.04 17.61 -12.33
C GLN A 101 -17.23 19.13 -12.19
N SER A 102 -16.61 19.74 -11.17
CA SER A 102 -16.77 21.16 -10.85
C SER A 102 -16.20 22.10 -11.92
N GLU A 103 -15.21 21.64 -12.70
CA GLU A 103 -14.75 22.35 -13.89
C GLU A 103 -15.82 22.50 -14.99
N GLY A 104 -16.80 21.58 -15.09
CA GLY A 104 -17.85 21.59 -16.13
C GLY A 104 -17.36 21.39 -17.58
N ILE A 105 -16.05 21.24 -17.78
CA ILE A 105 -15.40 21.08 -19.10
C ILE A 105 -15.44 19.63 -19.55
N THR A 106 -15.26 18.68 -18.62
CA THR A 106 -15.17 17.23 -18.87
C THR A 106 -16.54 16.63 -19.26
N PRO A 107 -16.61 15.64 -20.16
CA PRO A 107 -17.87 14.95 -20.47
C PRO A 107 -18.52 14.34 -19.23
N LEU A 108 -19.75 14.76 -18.93
CA LEU A 108 -20.45 14.41 -17.69
C LEU A 108 -20.65 12.89 -17.52
N GLU A 109 -20.91 12.17 -18.62
CA GLU A 109 -20.97 10.71 -18.66
C GLU A 109 -19.71 10.06 -18.06
N ARG A 110 -18.51 10.42 -18.53
CA ARG A 110 -17.25 9.88 -18.01
C ARG A 110 -16.98 10.26 -16.55
N VAL A 111 -17.47 11.42 -16.11
CA VAL A 111 -17.35 11.85 -14.71
C VAL A 111 -18.29 11.03 -13.82
N ASN A 112 -19.54 10.83 -14.27
CA ASN A 112 -20.51 9.97 -13.59
C ASN A 112 -20.01 8.52 -13.55
N ASP A 113 -19.39 8.00 -14.61
CA ASP A 113 -18.78 6.66 -14.61
C ASP A 113 -17.72 6.50 -13.52
N CYS A 114 -16.89 7.53 -13.30
CA CYS A 114 -15.91 7.53 -12.21
C CYS A 114 -16.61 7.54 -10.84
N LEU A 115 -17.53 8.48 -10.62
CA LEU A 115 -18.22 8.66 -9.34
C LEU A 115 -19.09 7.44 -8.99
N VAL A 116 -19.81 6.86 -9.95
CA VAL A 116 -20.60 5.63 -9.76
C VAL A 116 -19.71 4.41 -9.50
N GLN A 117 -18.50 4.33 -10.07
CA GLN A 117 -17.55 3.27 -9.72
C GLN A 117 -16.95 3.45 -8.32
N ILE A 118 -16.73 4.69 -7.88
CA ILE A 118 -16.38 4.99 -6.49
C ILE A 118 -17.54 4.61 -5.58
N ASP A 119 -18.75 5.12 -5.82
CA ASP A 119 -19.93 4.87 -5.00
C ASP A 119 -20.30 3.39 -4.95
N SER A 120 -20.24 2.65 -6.07
CA SER A 120 -20.54 1.20 -6.07
C SER A 120 -19.43 0.35 -5.44
N SER A 121 -18.19 0.85 -5.38
CA SER A 121 -17.09 0.21 -4.64
C SER A 121 -17.14 0.55 -3.15
N SER A 122 -17.50 1.80 -2.83
CA SER A 122 -17.81 2.27 -1.48
C SER A 122 -18.99 1.49 -0.93
N LEU A 123 -20.11 1.38 -1.65
CA LEU A 123 -21.28 0.57 -1.28
C LEU A 123 -20.98 -0.92 -1.15
N LYS A 124 -19.98 -1.48 -1.85
CA LYS A 124 -19.51 -2.85 -1.59
C LYS A 124 -18.70 -2.93 -0.29
N SER A 125 -17.86 -1.93 -0.01
CA SER A 125 -17.16 -1.79 1.26
C SER A 125 -18.13 -1.59 2.43
N GLU A 126 -19.10 -0.67 2.27
CA GLU A 126 -20.16 -0.35 3.22
C GLU A 126 -21.18 -1.45 3.38
N HIS A 127 -21.48 -2.27 2.36
CA HIS A 127 -22.32 -3.46 2.54
C HIS A 127 -21.57 -4.56 3.31
N VAL A 128 -20.25 -4.69 3.09
CA VAL A 128 -19.39 -5.51 3.96
C VAL A 128 -19.31 -4.92 5.39
N ARG A 129 -19.37 -3.59 5.53
CA ARG A 129 -19.43 -2.86 6.81
C ARG A 129 -20.79 -2.98 7.50
N SER A 130 -21.90 -2.97 6.76
CA SER A 130 -23.29 -2.98 7.27
C SER A 130 -23.78 -4.36 7.67
N LEU A 131 -23.03 -5.41 7.31
CA LEU A 131 -23.17 -6.73 7.93
C LEU A 131 -22.59 -6.76 9.36
N SER A 132 -21.92 -5.68 9.81
CA SER A 132 -21.60 -5.39 11.22
C SER A 132 -22.50 -4.25 11.73
N PRO A 133 -23.41 -4.49 12.68
CA PRO A 133 -24.35 -3.46 13.18
C PRO A 133 -23.70 -2.39 14.08
N TYR A 134 -22.38 -2.41 14.24
CA TYR A 134 -21.61 -1.44 15.03
C TYR A 134 -20.34 -1.01 14.28
N PRO A 135 -19.89 0.26 14.44
CA PRO A 135 -18.54 0.64 14.03
C PRO A 135 -17.53 -0.27 14.75
N PRO A 136 -16.40 -0.63 14.13
CA PRO A 136 -15.44 -1.53 14.77
C PRO A 136 -14.95 -0.91 16.07
N GLU A 137 -15.11 -1.65 17.17
CA GLU A 137 -14.72 -1.25 18.55
C GLU A 137 -13.20 -1.00 18.68
N ILE A 138 -12.44 -1.35 17.64
CA ILE A 138 -10.98 -1.30 17.54
C ILE A 138 -10.61 -0.63 16.20
N PRO A 139 -9.44 0.02 16.08
CA PRO A 139 -9.04 0.66 14.82
C PRO A 139 -8.93 -0.34 13.66
N GLU A 140 -9.09 0.16 12.44
CA GLU A 140 -8.93 -0.61 11.22
C GLU A 140 -7.44 -0.73 10.84
N PHE A 141 -7.02 -1.91 10.37
CA PHE A 141 -5.71 -2.11 9.73
C PHE A 141 -5.82 -1.74 8.25
N PRO A 142 -4.82 -1.09 7.64
CA PRO A 142 -4.87 -0.71 6.22
C PRO A 142 -5.17 -1.90 5.31
N TRP A 143 -6.20 -1.76 4.47
CA TRP A 143 -6.64 -2.81 3.55
C TRP A 143 -6.85 -2.23 2.13
N PRO A 144 -6.19 -2.78 1.08
CA PRO A 144 -5.24 -3.90 1.09
C PRO A 144 -3.99 -3.62 1.95
N PRO A 145 -3.43 -4.63 2.63
CA PRO A 145 -2.22 -4.46 3.45
C PRO A 145 -1.06 -3.89 2.63
N PRO A 146 -0.20 -3.04 3.22
CA PRO A 146 1.00 -2.55 2.55
C PRO A 146 1.93 -3.69 2.13
N LYS A 147 2.82 -3.40 1.18
CA LYS A 147 3.83 -4.35 0.72
C LYS A 147 4.74 -4.75 1.89
N ALA A 148 4.76 -6.04 2.20
CA ALA A 148 5.58 -6.64 3.24
C ALA A 148 6.99 -6.99 2.70
N SER A 149 7.96 -7.13 3.61
CA SER A 149 9.31 -7.62 3.33
C SER A 149 9.29 -9.11 2.97
N ALA A 150 8.51 -9.87 3.72
CA ALA A 150 8.22 -11.28 3.49
C ALA A 150 6.81 -11.64 3.97
N GLN A 151 6.30 -12.79 3.57
CA GLN A 151 5.06 -13.35 4.09
C GLN A 151 5.14 -14.87 4.27
N ALA A 152 4.26 -15.43 5.12
CA ALA A 152 4.04 -16.87 5.23
C ALA A 152 2.60 -17.18 5.63
N THR A 153 2.01 -18.18 4.97
CA THR A 153 0.74 -18.78 5.42
C THR A 153 1.01 -19.65 6.65
N VAL A 154 0.27 -19.41 7.73
CA VAL A 154 0.26 -20.27 8.92
C VAL A 154 -0.77 -21.39 8.69
N PRO A 155 -0.35 -22.68 8.69
CA PRO A 155 -1.24 -23.80 8.44
C PRO A 155 -2.39 -23.89 9.44
N THR A 156 -3.60 -24.13 8.94
CA THR A 156 -4.83 -24.18 9.74
C THR A 156 -4.76 -25.18 10.89
N ASN A 157 -4.06 -26.31 10.73
CA ASN A 157 -3.86 -27.31 11.78
C ASN A 157 -2.97 -26.84 12.95
N LEU A 158 -2.23 -25.74 12.80
CA LEU A 158 -1.56 -25.09 13.92
C LEU A 158 -2.50 -24.19 14.72
N LEU A 159 -3.59 -23.72 14.09
CA LEU A 159 -4.51 -22.70 14.61
C LEU A 159 -5.79 -23.27 15.21
N VAL A 160 -6.34 -24.34 14.63
CA VAL A 160 -7.61 -24.95 15.04
C VAL A 160 -7.43 -26.40 15.46
N ARG A 161 -8.32 -26.89 16.33
CA ARG A 161 -8.40 -28.30 16.72
C ARG A 161 -9.42 -29.02 15.84
N SER A 162 -9.05 -30.18 15.31
CA SER A 162 -9.94 -30.97 14.45
C SER A 162 -11.21 -31.39 15.18
N GLY A 163 -12.36 -31.33 14.50
CA GLY A 163 -13.64 -31.80 15.03
C GLY A 163 -14.33 -30.91 16.06
N ARG A 164 -13.86 -29.68 16.31
CA ARG A 164 -14.54 -28.71 17.18
C ARG A 164 -14.87 -27.41 16.43
N PRO A 165 -16.10 -26.86 16.56
CA PRO A 165 -16.38 -25.48 16.16
C PRO A 165 -15.37 -24.55 16.83
N THR A 166 -14.69 -23.74 16.02
CA THR A 166 -13.65 -22.81 16.48
C THR A 166 -14.09 -21.39 16.13
N LEU A 167 -13.97 -20.45 17.07
CA LEU A 167 -14.28 -19.05 16.88
C LEU A 167 -13.00 -18.23 16.65
N LEU A 168 -13.12 -17.03 16.10
CA LEU A 168 -11.94 -16.18 15.85
C LEU A 168 -11.17 -15.84 17.13
N LYS A 169 -11.85 -15.70 18.28
CA LYS A 169 -11.19 -15.53 19.59
C LYS A 169 -10.32 -16.72 20.00
N ASP A 170 -10.68 -17.94 19.59
CA ASP A 170 -9.92 -19.15 19.94
C ASP A 170 -8.62 -19.20 19.11
N VAL A 171 -8.69 -18.78 17.85
CA VAL A 171 -7.53 -18.61 16.95
C VAL A 171 -6.65 -17.43 17.41
N ALA A 172 -7.26 -16.34 17.85
CA ALA A 172 -6.56 -15.20 18.44
C ALA A 172 -5.77 -15.63 19.68
N LYS A 173 -6.41 -16.29 20.64
CA LYS A 173 -5.76 -16.84 21.84
C LYS A 173 -4.64 -17.84 21.51
N ARG A 174 -4.82 -18.63 20.46
CA ARG A 174 -3.81 -19.57 19.97
C ARG A 174 -2.58 -18.87 19.40
N LEU A 175 -2.76 -17.74 18.70
CA LEU A 175 -1.67 -16.89 18.24
C LEU A 175 -0.98 -16.17 19.42
N GLU A 176 -1.74 -15.62 20.36
CA GLU A 176 -1.21 -15.03 21.61
C GLU A 176 -0.34 -16.01 22.38
N ASP A 177 -0.78 -17.26 22.57
CA ASP A 177 0.00 -18.27 23.29
C ASP A 177 1.28 -18.67 22.53
N GLY A 178 1.26 -18.67 21.19
CA GLY A 178 2.45 -18.87 20.36
C GLY A 178 3.43 -17.69 20.42
N LEU A 179 2.91 -16.47 20.46
CA LEU A 179 3.66 -15.23 20.67
C LEU A 179 4.30 -15.19 22.06
N LEU A 180 3.53 -15.51 23.11
CA LEU A 180 4.00 -15.55 24.49
C LEU A 180 5.07 -16.62 24.70
N TYR A 181 4.90 -17.82 24.10
CA TYR A 181 5.94 -18.85 24.11
C TYR A 181 7.26 -18.37 23.46
N ALA A 182 7.14 -17.56 22.41
CA ALA A 182 8.26 -16.88 21.75
C ALA A 182 8.76 -15.64 22.51
N GLY A 183 8.16 -15.27 23.65
CA GLY A 183 8.55 -14.13 24.49
C GLY A 183 7.95 -12.77 24.09
N TYR A 184 7.02 -12.72 23.13
CA TYR A 184 6.29 -11.48 22.82
C TYR A 184 5.14 -11.30 23.81
N GLU A 185 5.34 -10.43 24.80
CA GLU A 185 4.34 -10.12 25.83
C GLU A 185 3.35 -9.03 25.38
N GLU A 186 3.73 -8.19 24.41
CA GLU A 186 2.92 -7.09 23.89
C GLU A 186 2.52 -7.34 22.43
N ASN A 187 1.23 -7.16 22.15
CA ASN A 187 0.62 -7.23 20.82
C ASN A 187 -0.59 -6.27 20.76
N SER A 188 -1.15 -6.06 19.57
CA SER A 188 -2.31 -5.20 19.39
C SER A 188 -3.23 -5.68 18.27
N TYR A 189 -4.54 -5.54 18.50
CA TYR A 189 -5.60 -5.94 17.59
C TYR A 189 -6.10 -4.78 16.74
N PHE A 190 -6.36 -5.09 15.46
CA PHE A 190 -7.00 -4.22 14.49
C PHE A 190 -8.09 -4.97 13.72
N TYR A 191 -9.11 -4.25 13.29
CA TYR A 191 -10.13 -4.78 12.40
C TYR A 191 -9.59 -4.95 10.98
N ILE A 192 -9.94 -6.06 10.32
CA ILE A 192 -9.83 -6.24 8.86
C ILE A 192 -11.14 -6.84 8.33
N PRO A 193 -11.42 -6.74 7.03
CA PRO A 193 -12.61 -7.35 6.44
C PRO A 193 -12.76 -8.83 6.84
N ARG A 194 -13.87 -9.14 7.52
CA ARG A 194 -14.22 -10.49 8.01
C ARG A 194 -13.15 -11.14 8.91
N GLY A 195 -12.49 -10.37 9.78
CA GLY A 195 -11.62 -10.92 10.81
C GLY A 195 -10.78 -9.87 11.54
N PHE A 196 -9.55 -10.24 11.90
CA PHE A 196 -8.64 -9.38 12.66
C PHE A 196 -7.19 -9.45 12.16
N ALA A 197 -6.47 -8.35 12.35
CA ALA A 197 -5.02 -8.31 12.29
C ALA A 197 -4.47 -8.27 13.73
N LEU A 198 -3.48 -9.12 14.01
CA LEU A 198 -2.74 -9.15 15.27
C LEU A 198 -1.30 -8.71 15.02
N VAL A 199 -0.93 -7.54 15.54
CA VAL A 199 0.36 -6.88 15.34
C VAL A 199 1.27 -7.13 16.54
N THR A 200 2.52 -7.55 16.33
CA THR A 200 3.51 -7.65 17.42
C THR A 200 4.14 -6.31 17.76
N ARG A 201 4.67 -6.15 18.98
CA ARG A 201 5.68 -5.11 19.27
C ARG A 201 6.87 -5.18 18.30
N VAL A 202 7.61 -4.07 18.19
CA VAL A 202 8.86 -4.02 17.40
C VAL A 202 9.94 -4.89 18.05
N GLU A 203 10.57 -5.74 17.24
CA GLU A 203 11.61 -6.67 17.66
C GLU A 203 12.92 -6.44 16.90
N GLN A 204 14.05 -6.43 17.61
CA GLN A 204 15.38 -6.53 17.02
C GLN A 204 15.78 -7.98 16.74
N PHE A 205 16.34 -8.21 15.55
CA PHE A 205 16.76 -9.53 15.10
C PHE A 205 18.13 -9.49 14.38
N TYR A 206 18.76 -10.66 14.22
CA TYR A 206 19.97 -10.86 13.45
C TYR A 206 19.64 -11.13 11.97
N PRO A 207 20.56 -10.89 11.01
CA PRO A 207 20.32 -11.14 9.58
C PRO A 207 19.84 -12.55 9.21
N ASP A 208 20.13 -13.56 10.05
CA ASP A 208 19.70 -14.95 9.88
C ASP A 208 18.26 -15.23 10.36
N GLY A 209 17.57 -14.22 10.89
CA GLY A 209 16.20 -14.30 11.40
C GLY A 209 16.10 -14.49 12.92
N ARG A 210 17.19 -14.82 13.63
CA ARG A 210 17.12 -15.06 15.08
C ARG A 210 16.83 -13.77 15.83
N SER A 211 15.92 -13.85 16.80
CA SER A 211 15.68 -12.75 17.73
C SER A 211 16.96 -12.42 18.51
N LYS A 212 17.20 -11.13 18.83
CA LYS A 212 18.18 -10.78 19.87
C LYS A 212 17.68 -11.24 21.25
N GLU A 213 18.56 -11.22 22.26
CA GLU A 213 18.26 -11.69 23.61
C GLU A 213 18.13 -10.54 24.63
N GLY A 214 17.42 -10.80 25.73
CA GLY A 214 17.24 -9.86 26.84
C GLY A 214 16.56 -8.55 26.44
N ALA A 215 16.81 -7.48 27.19
CA ALA A 215 16.26 -6.14 26.91
C ALA A 215 16.59 -5.65 25.49
N LYS A 216 17.78 -5.98 24.96
CA LYS A 216 18.22 -5.61 23.59
C LYS A 216 17.38 -6.23 22.47
N ARG A 217 16.50 -7.19 22.76
CA ARG A 217 15.51 -7.72 21.82
C ARG A 217 14.43 -6.70 21.50
N TRP A 218 14.04 -5.90 22.48
CA TRP A 218 12.93 -4.97 22.35
C TRP A 218 13.49 -3.57 22.19
N ALA A 219 12.77 -2.72 21.45
CA ALA A 219 13.01 -1.29 21.56
C ALA A 219 12.21 -0.79 22.77
N ASP A 220 12.90 -0.17 23.74
CA ASP A 220 12.30 0.24 25.01
C ASP A 220 11.16 1.26 24.82
N THR A 221 10.04 1.02 25.50
CA THR A 221 8.89 1.92 25.55
C THR A 221 9.15 3.04 26.56
N LEU A 222 9.34 4.26 26.06
CA LEU A 222 9.60 5.47 26.86
C LEU A 222 8.29 6.12 27.40
N PRO A 223 8.37 6.92 28.49
CA PRO A 223 7.23 7.22 29.36
C PRO A 223 6.15 8.14 28.76
N PRO A 224 4.93 8.17 29.36
CA PRO A 224 3.81 8.95 28.85
C PRO A 224 4.11 10.46 28.90
N GLN A 225 4.14 11.09 27.72
CA GLN A 225 4.27 12.54 27.56
C GLN A 225 2.94 13.13 27.08
N THR A 226 2.56 14.28 27.65
CA THR A 226 1.23 14.91 27.49
C THR A 226 0.97 15.56 26.13
N SER A 227 1.93 15.49 25.20
CA SER A 227 1.72 15.78 23.78
C SER A 227 2.61 14.85 22.94
N PHE A 228 2.00 13.80 22.39
CA PHE A 228 2.75 12.69 21.76
C PHE A 228 3.10 13.02 20.30
N SER A 229 4.41 13.14 20.00
CA SER A 229 4.90 13.26 18.63
C SER A 229 5.43 11.92 18.12
N LEU A 230 4.87 11.47 17.01
CA LEU A 230 5.07 10.15 16.41
C LEU A 230 6.47 10.00 15.77
N ALA A 231 6.98 11.10 15.20
CA ALA A 231 8.37 11.23 14.79
C ALA A 231 9.32 11.11 16.00
N SER A 232 8.93 11.62 17.17
CA SER A 232 9.73 11.48 18.40
C SER A 232 9.70 10.04 18.96
N TYR A 233 8.59 9.32 18.86
CA TYR A 233 8.50 7.91 19.24
C TYR A 233 9.45 7.04 18.41
N LEU A 234 9.42 7.14 17.07
CA LEU A 234 10.39 6.41 16.27
C LEU A 234 11.81 6.97 16.37
N LYS A 235 12.00 8.27 16.50
CA LYS A 235 13.34 8.82 16.78
C LYS A 235 13.88 8.27 18.10
N ALA A 236 13.05 7.96 19.09
CA ALA A 236 13.45 7.28 20.31
C ALA A 236 13.72 5.77 20.10
N LEU A 237 12.83 5.04 19.41
CA LEU A 237 13.05 3.64 19.01
C LEU A 237 14.27 3.46 18.10
N PHE A 238 14.73 4.50 17.40
CA PHE A 238 15.80 4.44 16.41
C PHE A 238 17.02 5.34 16.71
N THR A 239 17.01 6.05 17.85
CA THR A 239 18.26 6.28 18.63
C THR A 239 18.83 4.98 19.22
N ALA A 240 18.12 3.86 19.07
CA ALA A 240 18.58 2.52 19.41
C ALA A 240 19.82 2.08 18.60
N GLU A 241 20.36 0.93 19.00
CA GLU A 241 21.57 0.36 18.41
C GLU A 241 21.38 0.01 16.93
N LYS A 242 22.45 0.15 16.14
CA LYS A 242 22.52 -0.31 14.74
C LYS A 242 22.03 -1.77 14.64
N GLY A 243 21.15 -2.06 13.69
CA GLY A 243 20.62 -3.43 13.52
C GLY A 243 19.37 -3.52 12.66
N TYR A 244 18.79 -4.72 12.66
CA TYR A 244 17.57 -5.06 11.93
C TYR A 244 16.39 -5.16 12.89
N TYR A 245 15.26 -4.60 12.49
CA TYR A 245 14.04 -4.50 13.26
C TYR A 245 12.90 -5.08 12.45
N ARG A 246 11.97 -5.80 13.10
CA ARG A 246 10.78 -6.31 12.43
C ARG A 246 9.51 -6.12 13.24
N ILE A 247 8.40 -6.00 12.51
CA ILE A 247 7.03 -6.12 12.99
C ILE A 247 6.41 -7.30 12.26
N ILE A 248 5.72 -8.18 12.99
CA ILE A 248 5.00 -9.31 12.42
C ILE A 248 3.49 -9.04 12.59
N VAL A 249 2.73 -9.17 11.51
CA VAL A 249 1.28 -8.96 11.50
C VAL A 249 0.59 -10.23 11.02
N PHE A 250 -0.20 -10.86 11.88
CA PHE A 250 -1.02 -12.02 11.53
C PHE A 250 -2.40 -11.56 11.08
N LEU A 251 -2.67 -11.67 9.78
CA LEU A 251 -3.99 -11.41 9.20
C LEU A 251 -4.81 -12.70 9.25
N VAL A 252 -5.90 -12.72 10.03
CA VAL A 252 -6.84 -13.83 10.09
C VAL A 252 -8.15 -13.38 9.43
N THR A 253 -8.44 -13.86 8.23
CA THR A 253 -9.60 -13.41 7.42
C THR A 253 -10.06 -14.47 6.42
N SER A 254 -11.34 -14.42 6.05
CA SER A 254 -11.95 -15.16 4.93
C SER A 254 -12.00 -14.36 3.60
N VAL A 255 -11.37 -13.18 3.54
CA VAL A 255 -11.23 -12.39 2.31
C VAL A 255 -9.84 -12.65 1.70
N PRO A 256 -9.71 -12.86 0.37
CA PRO A 256 -8.42 -13.04 -0.28
C PRO A 256 -7.47 -11.86 -0.03
N VAL A 257 -6.33 -12.13 0.63
CA VAL A 257 -5.28 -11.14 0.88
C VAL A 257 -4.54 -10.83 -0.42
N ARG A 258 -4.61 -9.57 -0.87
CA ARG A 258 -3.70 -9.00 -1.88
C ARG A 258 -3.01 -7.81 -1.24
N GLN A 259 -1.68 -7.75 -1.28
CA GLN A 259 -0.93 -6.59 -0.81
C GLN A 259 -0.99 -5.48 -1.87
N SER A 260 -0.90 -4.22 -1.44
CA SER A 260 -0.73 -3.09 -2.36
C SER A 260 0.72 -3.01 -2.90
N SER A 261 0.94 -2.19 -3.93
CA SER A 261 2.30 -1.82 -4.38
C SER A 261 2.99 -0.84 -3.42
N GLN A 262 2.23 -0.21 -2.52
CA GLN A 262 2.71 0.82 -1.60
C GLN A 262 3.57 0.20 -0.50
N GLU A 263 4.83 0.67 -0.43
CA GLU A 263 5.69 0.41 0.70
C GLU A 263 5.18 1.16 1.93
N ILE A 264 5.28 0.52 3.10
CA ILE A 264 4.77 1.08 4.35
C ILE A 264 5.49 2.39 4.67
N SER A 265 4.74 3.47 4.89
CA SER A 265 5.36 4.71 5.36
C SER A 265 5.74 4.58 6.84
N ARG A 266 6.70 5.41 7.26
CA ARG A 266 7.09 5.57 8.66
C ARG A 266 5.87 5.79 9.57
N ASP A 267 4.92 6.59 9.12
CA ASP A 267 3.75 7.00 9.92
C ASP A 267 2.63 5.94 9.94
N ASP A 268 2.55 5.09 8.92
CA ASP A 268 1.64 3.93 8.90
C ASP A 268 2.09 2.84 9.89
N ALA A 269 3.38 2.45 9.85
CA ALA A 269 3.97 1.49 10.78
C ALA A 269 3.77 1.91 12.25
N ASN A 270 3.80 3.22 12.45
CA ASN A 270 3.64 3.92 13.72
C ASN A 270 2.21 3.87 14.29
N ALA A 271 1.21 4.00 13.43
CA ALA A 271 -0.19 3.88 13.83
C ALA A 271 -0.48 2.47 14.38
N TRP A 272 0.17 1.44 13.83
CA TRP A 272 -0.03 0.05 14.22
C TRP A 272 0.46 -0.27 15.64
N LEU A 273 1.51 0.43 16.10
CA LEU A 273 2.13 0.19 17.41
C LEU A 273 1.44 0.93 18.56
N ASN A 274 0.72 2.02 18.27
CA ASN A 274 0.23 2.97 19.29
C ASN A 274 -1.30 3.12 19.35
N ARG A 275 -2.05 2.57 18.39
CA ARG A 275 -3.52 2.73 18.32
C ARG A 275 -4.31 1.44 18.52
N GLY A 276 -3.70 0.28 18.29
CA GLY A 276 -4.40 -1.01 18.30
C GLY A 276 -4.95 -1.37 19.69
N ALA A 277 -6.02 -2.14 19.70
CA ALA A 277 -6.66 -2.56 20.95
C ALA A 277 -5.85 -3.66 21.64
N ASN A 278 -5.87 -3.67 22.97
CA ASN A 278 -5.22 -4.71 23.79
C ASN A 278 -6.02 -6.03 23.89
N MET A 279 -7.19 -6.10 23.26
CA MET A 279 -8.08 -7.26 23.28
C MET A 279 -8.91 -7.33 21.99
N LEU A 280 -9.20 -8.54 21.52
CA LEU A 280 -10.14 -8.75 20.42
C LEU A 280 -11.59 -8.55 20.93
N PRO A 281 -12.39 -7.65 20.35
CA PRO A 281 -13.74 -7.37 20.82
C PRO A 281 -14.68 -8.56 20.57
N PRO A 282 -15.72 -8.77 21.38
CA PRO A 282 -16.66 -9.89 21.23
C PRO A 282 -17.35 -9.95 19.87
N SER A 283 -17.59 -8.80 19.24
CA SER A 283 -18.18 -8.65 17.90
C SER A 283 -17.37 -9.34 16.80
N ILE A 284 -16.03 -9.30 16.88
CA ILE A 284 -15.14 -10.03 15.97
C ILE A 284 -14.83 -11.43 16.52
N GLY A 285 -14.55 -11.53 17.81
CA GLY A 285 -14.13 -12.76 18.46
C GLY A 285 -15.15 -13.89 18.45
N SER A 286 -16.46 -13.56 18.32
CA SER A 286 -17.55 -14.53 18.23
C SER A 286 -17.85 -15.03 16.81
N LEU A 287 -17.16 -14.50 15.78
CA LEU A 287 -17.28 -15.00 14.41
C LEU A 287 -16.70 -16.42 14.30
N GLN A 288 -17.32 -17.25 13.47
CA GLN A 288 -16.88 -18.64 13.28
C GLN A 288 -15.70 -18.73 12.32
N PHE A 289 -14.63 -19.42 12.73
CA PHE A 289 -13.53 -19.77 11.85
C PHE A 289 -13.98 -20.89 10.90
N SER A 290 -14.02 -20.60 9.60
CA SER A 290 -14.41 -21.54 8.53
C SER A 290 -13.20 -22.03 7.73
N LYS A 291 -13.41 -23.03 6.87
CA LYS A 291 -12.42 -23.50 5.88
C LYS A 291 -11.91 -22.41 4.92
N ASP A 292 -12.67 -21.32 4.77
CA ASP A 292 -12.36 -20.20 3.88
C ASP A 292 -11.48 -19.16 4.57
N HIS A 293 -11.29 -19.26 5.89
CA HIS A 293 -10.37 -18.41 6.63
C HIS A 293 -8.93 -18.87 6.43
N THR A 294 -8.06 -17.89 6.20
CA THR A 294 -6.61 -18.07 6.13
C THR A 294 -5.94 -17.25 7.22
N CYS A 295 -4.75 -17.67 7.64
CA CYS A 295 -3.85 -16.86 8.44
C CYS A 295 -2.58 -16.59 7.65
N VAL A 296 -2.32 -15.31 7.36
CA VAL A 296 -1.11 -14.86 6.67
C VAL A 296 -0.31 -13.99 7.63
N ALA A 297 0.89 -14.44 7.98
CA ALA A 297 1.87 -13.61 8.66
C ALA A 297 2.59 -12.73 7.64
N LEU A 298 2.45 -11.42 7.76
CA LEU A 298 3.23 -10.41 7.04
C LEU A 298 4.39 -9.97 7.94
N VAL A 299 5.58 -9.86 7.36
CA VAL A 299 6.79 -9.39 8.04
C VAL A 299 7.21 -8.08 7.42
N TYR A 300 7.34 -7.04 8.24
CA TYR A 300 7.84 -5.72 7.83
C TYR A 300 9.19 -5.50 8.50
N GLU A 301 10.24 -5.33 7.70
CA GLU A 301 11.63 -5.17 8.15
C GLU A 301 12.16 -3.76 7.93
N PHE A 302 12.97 -3.30 8.88
CA PHE A 302 13.64 -2.02 8.86
C PHE A 302 15.11 -2.19 9.25
N GLU A 303 16.01 -1.54 8.53
CA GLU A 303 17.45 -1.54 8.81
C GLU A 303 17.88 -0.16 9.33
N GLN A 304 18.41 -0.13 10.57
CA GLN A 304 18.95 1.09 11.17
C GLN A 304 20.47 1.13 10.99
N MET A 305 20.94 1.98 10.08
CA MET A 305 22.36 2.06 9.69
C MET A 305 23.25 2.74 10.74
N SER A 306 22.80 3.85 11.32
CA SER A 306 23.38 4.53 12.48
C SER A 306 22.29 5.31 13.22
N ARG A 307 22.56 5.78 14.45
CA ARG A 307 21.62 6.56 15.28
C ARG A 307 21.13 7.86 14.65
N ASP A 308 21.87 8.39 13.68
CA ASP A 308 21.60 9.67 13.01
C ASP A 308 20.79 9.51 11.71
N HIS A 309 20.57 8.26 11.26
CA HIS A 309 19.83 7.95 10.04
C HIS A 309 18.39 7.52 10.34
N GLU A 310 17.54 7.67 9.34
CA GLU A 310 16.23 7.06 9.34
C GLU A 310 16.32 5.55 9.03
N PRO A 311 15.49 4.69 9.63
CA PRO A 311 15.48 3.26 9.31
C PRO A 311 14.95 3.06 7.90
N ALA A 312 15.71 2.37 7.07
CA ALA A 312 15.28 2.03 5.72
C ALA A 312 14.36 0.81 5.77
N PHE A 313 13.16 0.91 5.19
CA PHE A 313 12.33 -0.26 4.94
C PHE A 313 13.07 -1.24 4.00
N LYS A 314 13.00 -2.54 4.30
CA LYS A 314 13.71 -3.59 3.55
C LYS A 314 12.71 -4.43 2.79
N SER A 315 12.72 -4.36 1.46
CA SER A 315 11.93 -5.24 0.60
C SER A 315 12.71 -5.59 -0.67
N PRO A 316 12.82 -6.88 -1.05
CA PRO A 316 12.38 -8.06 -0.31
C PRO A 316 13.25 -8.33 0.95
N SER A 317 12.76 -9.23 1.81
CA SER A 317 13.57 -9.83 2.88
C SER A 317 14.72 -10.67 2.33
N LEU A 318 15.76 -10.85 3.15
CA LEU A 318 16.85 -11.80 2.89
C LEU A 318 16.49 -13.25 3.22
N ILE A 319 15.43 -13.49 4.01
CA ILE A 319 14.97 -14.83 4.39
C ILE A 319 13.46 -15.01 4.12
N LEU A 320 12.99 -16.25 4.11
CA LEU A 320 11.57 -16.52 3.86
C LEU A 320 10.73 -16.14 5.09
N GLY A 321 9.48 -15.69 4.90
CA GLY A 321 8.60 -15.31 6.02
C GLY A 321 8.38 -16.43 7.04
N ARG A 322 8.42 -17.70 6.61
CA ARG A 322 8.39 -18.86 7.51
C ARG A 322 9.65 -18.94 8.38
N MET A 323 10.82 -18.59 7.85
CA MET A 323 12.06 -18.55 8.61
C MET A 323 12.01 -17.47 9.70
N HIS A 324 11.38 -16.31 9.48
CA HIS A 324 11.13 -15.35 10.57
C HIS A 324 10.35 -16.00 11.72
N LEU A 325 9.24 -16.70 11.42
CA LEU A 325 8.41 -17.36 12.44
C LEU A 325 9.14 -18.52 13.14
N GLN A 326 10.03 -19.22 12.45
CA GLN A 326 10.82 -20.31 13.02
C GLN A 326 11.95 -19.76 13.92
N GLN A 327 12.71 -18.78 13.42
CA GLN A 327 13.85 -18.20 14.14
C GLN A 327 13.44 -17.23 15.25
N SER A 328 12.20 -16.73 15.24
CA SER A 328 11.56 -16.07 16.38
C SER A 328 10.95 -17.04 17.40
N ARG A 329 10.91 -18.34 17.08
CA ARG A 329 10.26 -19.41 17.85
C ARG A 329 8.73 -19.34 17.96
N ILE A 330 8.07 -18.41 17.27
CA ILE A 330 6.58 -18.36 17.22
C ILE A 330 6.03 -19.65 16.64
N TRP A 331 6.67 -20.16 15.58
CA TRP A 331 6.28 -21.40 14.91
C TRP A 331 6.39 -22.62 15.84
N GLU A 332 7.45 -22.69 16.64
CA GLU A 332 7.65 -23.74 17.66
C GLU A 332 6.53 -23.68 18.72
N GLY A 333 6.15 -22.48 19.17
CA GLY A 333 5.03 -22.28 20.10
C GLY A 333 3.71 -22.80 19.54
N LEU A 334 3.39 -22.43 18.29
CA LEU A 334 2.17 -22.90 17.61
C LEU A 334 2.15 -24.42 17.41
N GLU A 335 3.29 -25.03 17.03
CA GLU A 335 3.41 -26.48 16.94
C GLU A 335 3.25 -27.19 18.29
N ARG A 336 3.84 -26.65 19.37
CA ARG A 336 3.69 -27.19 20.72
C ARG A 336 2.21 -27.21 21.13
N LEU A 337 1.51 -26.10 20.92
CA LEU A 337 0.09 -25.96 21.24
C LEU A 337 -0.79 -26.89 20.37
N ALA A 338 -0.35 -27.21 19.15
CA ALA A 338 -1.03 -28.16 18.25
C ALA A 338 -0.87 -29.63 18.65
N ARG A 339 0.20 -29.98 19.37
CA ARG A 339 0.41 -31.34 19.91
C ARG A 339 -0.31 -31.58 21.25
N GLN A 340 -0.70 -30.50 21.94
CA GLN A 340 -1.33 -30.53 23.26
C GLN A 340 -2.87 -30.47 23.23
N GLY A 341 -3.50 -30.59 22.05
CA GLY A 341 -4.89 -30.15 21.88
C GLY A 341 -5.73 -30.89 20.88
#